data_AF-A0A2T0AP17-F1
#
_entry.id   AF-A0A2T0AP17-F1
#
_cell.length_a   1.000
_cell.length_b   1.000
_cell.length_c   1.000
_cell.angle_alpha   90.00
_cell.angle_beta   90.00
_cell.angle_gamma   90.00
#
_symmetry.space_group_name_H-M   'P 1'
#
loop_
_entity.id
_entity.type
_entity.pdbx_description
1 polymer ?
#
loop_
_entity_poly.entity_id
_entity_poly.type
_entity_poly.pdbx_seq_one_letter_code
_entity_poly.pdbx_strand_id
1 'polypeptide(L)' 'MTLDESKKENDIIEESEGIKIVYDKDLGEFLQNSTIDYSDNWFQRGFIIRGGNTSCC' A
#
# COMPACT_ATOMS: atom_id res chain seq x y z
N MET A 1 2.61 4.07 8.72
CA MET A 1 1.22 3.64 8.47
C MET A 1 0.43 4.00 9.71
N THR A 2 -0.45 4.99 9.61
CA THR A 2 -1.30 5.45 10.72
C THR A 2 -2.75 5.20 10.31
N LEU A 3 -3.54 4.65 11.23
CA LEU A 3 -5.00 4.54 11.08
C LEU A 3 -5.60 5.93 11.32
N ASP A 4 -5.88 6.64 10.24
CA ASP A 4 -6.58 7.94 10.26
C ASP A 4 -7.98 7.74 9.67
N GLU A 5 -9.00 8.24 10.36
CA GLU A 5 -10.42 8.15 9.97
C GLU A 5 -10.79 9.23 8.93
N SER A 6 -9.88 10.19 8.70
CA SER A 6 -10.05 11.31 7.80
C SER A 6 -9.77 10.90 6.35
N LYS A 7 -10.78 10.42 5.63
CA LYS A 7 -10.68 10.29 4.16
C LYS A 7 -10.38 11.67 3.58
N LYS A 8 -9.18 11.88 3.04
CA LYS A 8 -8.88 13.08 2.27
C LYS A 8 -9.52 12.94 0.90
N GLU A 9 -10.00 14.05 0.35
CA GLU A 9 -10.74 14.09 -0.92
C GLU A 9 -9.94 13.58 -2.13
N ASN A 10 -8.60 13.48 -1.98
CA ASN A 10 -7.67 13.02 -3.00
C ASN A 10 -7.18 11.58 -2.79
N ASP A 11 -7.73 10.85 -1.81
CA ASP A 11 -7.35 9.47 -1.58
C ASP A 11 -7.99 8.54 -2.63
N ILE A 12 -7.18 7.67 -3.22
CA ILE A 12 -7.63 6.59 -4.07
C ILE A 12 -7.96 5.39 -3.17
N ILE A 13 -9.12 4.78 -3.42
CA ILE A 13 -9.58 3.58 -2.74
C ILE A 13 -9.56 2.43 -3.73
N GLU A 14 -8.71 1.45 -3.49
CA GLU A 14 -8.70 0.18 -4.23
C GLU A 14 -9.08 -0.98 -3.32
N GLU A 15 -9.86 -1.91 -3.85
CA GLU A 15 -10.30 -3.10 -3.13
C GLU A 15 -9.66 -4.34 -3.76
N SER A 16 -8.88 -5.07 -2.95
CA SER A 16 -8.21 -6.29 -3.37
C SER A 16 -8.37 -7.36 -2.29
N GLU A 17 -8.84 -8.54 -2.68
CA GLU A 17 -9.06 -9.70 -1.79
C GLU A 17 -9.88 -9.38 -0.51
N GLY A 18 -10.82 -8.43 -0.60
CA GLY A 18 -11.66 -8.01 0.53
C GLY A 18 -11.00 -7.00 1.48
N ILE A 19 -9.77 -6.56 1.17
CA ILE A 19 -9.05 -5.51 1.88
C ILE A 19 -9.20 -4.21 1.09
N LYS A 20 -9.63 -3.15 1.78
CA LYS A 20 -9.66 -1.80 1.21
C LYS A 20 -8.34 -1.10 1.50
N ILE A 21 -7.65 -0.73 0.44
CA ILE A 21 -6.39 0.00 0.48
C ILE A 21 -6.70 1.44 0.12
N VAL A 22 -6.33 2.35 1.01
CA VAL A 22 -6.52 3.79 0.83
C VAL A 22 -5.13 4.42 0.77
N TYR A 23 -4.85 5.13 -0.31
CA TYR A 23 -3.56 5.78 -0.51
C TYR A 23 -3.75 7.12 -1.23
N ASP A 24 -2.79 8.03 -1.03
CA ASP A 24 -2.80 9.34 -1.69
C ASP A 24 -2.56 9.15 -3.20
N LYS A 25 -3.23 9.95 -4.04
CA LYS A 25 -3.08 9.90 -5.50
C LYS A 25 -1.63 9.97 -5.96
N ASP A 26 -0.77 10.71 -5.25
CA ASP A 26 0.66 10.83 -5.57
C ASP A 26 1.41 9.49 -5.42
N LEU A 27 0.91 8.57 -4.59
CA LEU A 27 1.46 7.21 -4.43
C LEU A 27 0.98 6.25 -5.52
N GLY A 28 -0.06 6.61 -6.29
CA GLY A 28 -0.64 5.73 -7.30
C GLY A 28 0.35 5.30 -8.38
N GLU A 29 1.24 6.21 -8.82
CA GLU A 29 2.28 5.88 -9.79
C GLU A 29 3.35 4.94 -9.22
N PHE A 30 3.65 5.06 -7.92
CA PHE A 30 4.62 4.20 -7.24
C PHE A 30 4.07 2.82 -6.95
N LEU A 31 2.78 2.74 -6.61
CA LEU A 31 2.06 1.51 -6.32
C LEU A 31 1.59 0.78 -7.58
N GLN A 32 1.70 1.42 -8.75
CA GLN A 32 1.32 0.83 -10.02
C GLN A 32 2.23 -0.39 -10.31
N ASN A 33 1.62 -1.58 -10.36
CA ASN A 33 2.30 -2.88 -10.43
C ASN A 33 3.06 -3.29 -9.16
N SER A 34 2.71 -2.72 -7.99
CA SER A 34 3.15 -3.24 -6.70
C SER A 34 2.22 -4.32 -6.18
N THR A 35 2.80 -5.32 -5.53
CA THR A 35 2.11 -6.33 -4.73
C THR A 35 2.29 -5.99 -3.25
N ILE A 36 1.20 -5.94 -2.50
CA ILE A 36 1.23 -5.74 -1.05
C ILE A 36 1.01 -7.10 -0.39
N ASP A 37 2.07 -7.63 0.21
CA ASP A 37 2.05 -8.89 0.97
C ASP A 37 2.04 -8.59 2.47
N TYR A 38 1.55 -9.53 3.28
CA TYR A 38 1.74 -9.51 4.73
C TYR A 38 2.64 -10.67 5.16
N SER A 39 3.72 -10.38 5.88
CA SER A 39 4.61 -11.38 6.49
C SER A 39 4.33 -11.48 7.97
N ASP A 40 4.09 -12.69 8.47
CA ASP A 40 3.90 -12.98 9.90
C ASP A 40 5.10 -13.71 10.55
N ASN A 41 6.30 -13.52 10.01
CA ASN A 41 7.49 -14.23 10.51
C ASN A 41 7.94 -13.69 11.87
N TRP A 42 8.47 -14.57 12.73
CA TRP A 42 8.94 -14.22 14.08
C TRP A 42 9.90 -13.01 14.13
N PHE A 43 10.72 -12.85 13.09
CA PHE A 43 11.68 -11.75 12.97
C PHE A 43 11.14 -10.52 12.22
N GLN A 44 10.08 -10.68 11.43
CA GLN A 44 9.57 -9.60 10.58
C GLN A 44 8.07 -9.77 10.35
N ARG A 45 7.31 -9.11 11.23
CA ARG A 45 5.86 -8.96 11.13
C ARG A 45 5.52 -7.61 10.50
N GLY A 46 4.77 -7.62 9.40
CA GLY A 46 4.29 -6.40 8.77
C GLY A 46 3.94 -6.56 7.30
N PHE A 47 3.41 -5.46 6.75
CA PHE A 47 3.14 -5.33 5.32
C PHE A 47 4.44 -5.09 4.56
N ILE A 48 4.64 -5.85 3.49
CA ILE A 48 5.76 -5.75 2.57
C ILE A 48 5.19 -5.35 1.23
N ILE A 49 5.63 -4.20 0.72
CA ILE A 49 5.29 -3.75 -0.63
C ILE A 49 6.43 -4.21 -1.54
N ARG A 50 6.12 -5.04 -2.54
CA ARG A 50 7.06 -5.59 -3.52
C ARG A 50 6.69 -5.10 -4.90
N GLY A 51 7.68 -4.71 -5.70
CA GLY A 51 7.42 -4.15 -7.02
C GLY A 51 6.91 -2.71 -6.96
N GLY A 52 6.41 -2.23 -8.10
CA GLY A 52 6.20 -0.80 -8.34
C GLY A 52 7.39 -0.14 -9.01
N ASN A 53 7.18 1.06 -9.52
CA ASN A 53 8.22 1.85 -10.19
C ASN A 53 9.20 2.49 -9.18
N THR A 54 9.44 1.80 -8.05
CA THR A 54 10.48 2.16 -7.09
C THR A 54 11.81 1.82 -7.73
N SER A 55 12.39 2.81 -8.40
CA SER A 55 13.68 2.73 -9.07
C SER A 55 14.69 2.02 -8.17
N CYS A 56 15.17 0.87 -8.64
CA CYS A 56 16.34 0.21 -8.09
C CYS A 56 17.56 1.05 -8.52
N CYS A 57 18.01 2.00 -7.69
CA CYS A 57 19.37 2.58 -7.64
C CYS A 57 19.44 3.63 -6.54
#